data_AF-A0A820R875-F1
#
_entry.id   AF-A0A820R875-F1
#
_cell.length_a   1.000
_cell.length_b   1.000
_cell.length_c   1.000
_cell.angle_alpha   90.00
_cell.angle_beta   90.00
_cell.angle_gamma   90.00
#
_symmetry.space_group_name_H-M   'P 1'
#
loop_
_entity.id
_entity.type
_entity.pdbx_description
1 polymer ?
#
loop_
_entity_poly.entity_id
_entity_poly.type
_entity_poly.pdbx_seq_one_letter_code
_entity_poly.pdbx_strand_id
1 'polypeptide(L)'
;TKYLPAISAPARSVLIKRYPALPTRPRDILIERWLPYGPRPQRETITYPAPPAISYPEPFFRIIQYEGGHASIHHRFEKLFARENPEYYRTRYGSSLLDTATLLRLAREAGVSEDLV
;
A
#
# COMPACT_ATOMS: atom_id res chain seq x y z
N THR A 1 -40.54 -58.80 35.25
CA THR A 1 -39.61 -57.73 35.67
C THR A 1 -39.61 -56.65 34.61
N LYS A 2 -40.22 -55.48 34.87
CA LYS A 2 -40.29 -54.38 33.91
C LYS A 2 -39.01 -53.54 34.01
N TYR A 3 -38.28 -53.41 32.91
CA TYR A 3 -37.13 -52.52 32.80
C TYR A 3 -37.57 -51.20 32.17
N LEU A 4 -37.13 -50.08 32.74
CA LEU A 4 -37.32 -48.77 32.14
C LEU A 4 -36.25 -48.56 31.04
N PRO A 5 -36.61 -48.02 29.86
CA PRO A 5 -35.63 -47.76 28.81
C PRO A 5 -34.65 -46.66 29.26
N ALA A 6 -33.38 -46.80 28.90
CA ALA A 6 -32.35 -45.82 29.20
C ALA A 6 -32.65 -44.48 28.51
N ILE A 7 -32.56 -43.39 29.27
CA ILE A 7 -32.74 -42.03 28.76
C ILE A 7 -31.61 -41.72 27.77
N SER A 8 -31.96 -41.22 26.59
CA SER A 8 -30.98 -40.82 25.57
C SER A 8 -30.06 -39.73 26.10
N ALA A 9 -28.76 -39.85 25.86
CA ALA A 9 -27.80 -38.85 26.29
C ALA A 9 -28.20 -37.46 25.76
N PRO A 10 -28.07 -36.40 26.59
CA PRO A 10 -28.45 -35.05 26.19
C PRO A 10 -27.61 -34.57 24.99
N ALA A 11 -28.24 -33.77 24.13
CA ALA A 11 -27.57 -33.20 22.96
C ALA A 11 -26.35 -32.37 23.39
N ARG A 12 -25.17 -32.71 22.85
CA ARG A 12 -23.93 -31.97 23.11
C ARG A 12 -23.80 -30.85 22.08
N SER A 13 -23.76 -29.60 22.52
CA SER A 13 -23.49 -28.46 21.63
C SER A 13 -22.00 -28.43 21.28
N VAL A 14 -21.67 -28.58 19.99
CA VAL A 14 -20.30 -28.41 19.50
C VAL A 14 -20.13 -26.96 19.04
N LEU A 15 -19.34 -26.18 19.77
CA LEU A 15 -19.01 -24.80 19.39
C LEU A 15 -17.81 -24.83 18.45
N ILE A 16 -18.08 -24.77 17.14
CA ILE A 16 -17.02 -24.75 16.12
C ILE A 16 -16.51 -23.33 15.97
N LYS A 17 -15.35 -23.03 16.56
CA LYS A 17 -14.63 -21.77 16.30
C LYS A 17 -14.07 -21.81 14.87
N ARG A 18 -14.66 -21.01 13.98
CA ARG A 18 -14.17 -20.84 12.60
C ARG A 18 -13.17 -19.70 12.57
N TYR A 19 -11.96 -19.96 12.08
CA TYR A 19 -10.99 -18.92 11.79
C TYR A 19 -11.50 -18.04 10.64
N PRO A 20 -11.12 -16.74 10.61
CA PRO A 20 -11.42 -15.88 9.48
C PRO A 20 -10.81 -16.46 8.19
N ALA A 21 -11.43 -16.16 7.05
CA ALA A 21 -10.89 -16.57 5.77
C ALA A 21 -9.49 -15.97 5.57
N LEU A 22 -8.57 -16.79 5.07
CA LEU A 22 -7.24 -16.34 4.70
C LEU A 22 -7.34 -15.24 3.62
N PRO A 23 -6.45 -14.23 3.65
CA PRO A 23 -6.41 -13.22 2.61
C PRO A 23 -6.14 -13.87 1.25
N THR A 24 -6.67 -13.27 0.19
CA THR A 24 -6.43 -13.73 -1.19
C THR A 24 -4.95 -13.62 -1.54
N ARG A 25 -4.45 -14.58 -2.33
CA ARG A 25 -3.08 -14.52 -2.88
C ARG A 25 -2.86 -13.16 -3.57
N PRO A 26 -1.75 -12.46 -3.31
CA PRO A 26 -1.43 -11.23 -4.03
C PRO A 26 -1.35 -11.51 -5.53
N ARG A 27 -1.89 -10.60 -6.35
CA ARG A 27 -1.83 -10.68 -7.80
C ARG A 27 -0.50 -10.09 -8.27
N ASP A 28 0.09 -10.69 -9.29
CA ASP A 28 1.27 -10.14 -9.94
C ASP A 28 0.91 -8.78 -10.56
N ILE A 29 1.68 -7.75 -10.21
CA ILE A 29 1.53 -6.39 -10.74
C ILE A 29 2.56 -6.23 -11.84
N LEU A 30 2.12 -6.16 -13.10
CA LEU A 30 3.00 -5.93 -14.24
C LEU A 30 3.27 -4.41 -14.34
N ILE A 31 4.43 -3.97 -13.86
CA ILE A 31 4.86 -2.56 -13.97
C ILE A 31 5.52 -2.37 -15.34
N GLU A 32 4.75 -1.96 -16.33
CA GLU A 32 5.29 -1.57 -17.63
C GLU A 32 5.96 -0.20 -17.52
N ARG A 33 7.28 -0.22 -17.37
CA ARG A 33 8.11 0.98 -17.42
C ARG A 33 8.19 1.44 -18.87
N TRP A 34 7.43 2.47 -19.22
CA TRP A 34 7.46 3.13 -20.53
C TRP A 34 8.90 3.57 -20.84
N LEU A 35 9.66 2.73 -21.54
CA LEU A 35 10.93 3.13 -22.12
C LEU A 35 10.64 3.82 -23.47
N PRO A 36 11.29 4.95 -23.78
CA PRO A 36 11.03 5.68 -25.01
C PRO A 36 11.27 4.80 -26.24
N TYR A 37 10.30 4.82 -27.15
CA TYR A 37 10.26 4.09 -28.43
C TYR A 37 11.25 4.64 -29.46
N GLY A 38 12.53 4.76 -29.11
CA GLY A 38 13.59 5.01 -30.07
C GLY A 38 14.02 3.69 -30.75
N PRO A 39 14.46 3.71 -32.02
CA PRO A 39 15.09 2.55 -32.64
C PRO A 39 16.34 2.20 -31.83
N ARG A 40 16.24 1.14 -31.02
CA ARG A 40 17.39 0.66 -30.26
C ARG A 40 18.36 -0.02 -31.22
N PRO A 41 19.67 0.25 -31.15
CA PRO A 41 20.64 -0.63 -31.75
C PRO A 41 20.43 -2.03 -31.17
N GLN A 42 20.56 -3.04 -32.03
CA GLN A 42 20.36 -4.45 -31.70
C GLN A 42 21.02 -4.75 -30.35
N ARG A 43 20.20 -5.07 -29.33
CA ARG A 43 20.68 -5.26 -27.96
C ARG A 43 21.81 -6.28 -27.98
N GLU A 44 22.99 -5.89 -27.54
CA GLU A 44 24.12 -6.81 -27.41
C GLU A 44 23.70 -7.93 -26.45
N THR A 45 23.55 -9.13 -27.00
CA THR A 45 23.24 -10.31 -26.21
C THR A 45 24.57 -10.84 -25.68
N ILE A 46 24.92 -10.41 -24.47
CA ILE A 46 26.12 -10.91 -23.79
C ILE A 46 25.78 -12.32 -23.27
N THR A 47 26.23 -13.34 -24.01
CA THR A 47 26.12 -14.74 -23.58
C THR A 47 27.31 -15.08 -22.70
N TYR A 48 27.03 -15.43 -21.45
CA TYR A 48 28.04 -16.00 -20.57
C TYR A 48 27.85 -17.52 -20.52
N PRO A 49 28.93 -18.31 -20.56
CA PRO A 49 28.84 -19.74 -20.33
C PRO A 49 28.26 -19.98 -18.94
N ALA A 50 27.26 -20.86 -18.85
CA ALA A 50 26.68 -21.22 -17.57
C ALA A 50 27.75 -21.86 -16.68
N PRO A 51 27.82 -21.50 -15.38
CA PRO A 51 28.70 -22.20 -14.45
C PRO A 51 28.34 -23.70 -14.40
N PRO A 52 29.33 -24.57 -14.19
CA PRO A 52 29.10 -26.01 -14.14
C PRO A 52 28.09 -26.37 -13.05
N ALA A 53 27.26 -27.38 -13.33
CA ALA A 53 26.27 -27.85 -12.38
C ALA A 53 26.94 -28.30 -11.07
N ILE A 54 26.64 -27.61 -9.97
CA ILE A 54 27.15 -27.94 -8.65
C ILE A 54 26.35 -29.13 -8.12
N SER A 55 26.99 -30.29 -8.04
CA SER A 55 26.44 -31.48 -7.37
C SER A 55 26.58 -31.31 -5.87
N TYR A 56 25.48 -31.08 -5.16
CA TYR A 56 25.47 -31.08 -3.70
C TYR A 56 25.45 -32.53 -3.19
N PRO A 57 26.40 -32.92 -2.30
CA PRO A 57 26.52 -34.30 -1.83
C PRO A 57 25.36 -34.75 -0.92
N GLU A 58 24.61 -33.81 -0.34
CA GLU A 58 23.41 -34.06 0.45
C GLU A 58 22.30 -33.08 0.03
N PRO A 59 21.02 -33.48 0.09
CA PRO A 59 19.91 -32.55 -0.10
C PRO A 59 19.92 -31.52 1.02
N PHE A 60 20.50 -30.35 0.76
CA PHE A 60 20.55 -29.24 1.71
C PHE A 60 19.18 -28.54 1.71
N PHE A 61 18.30 -28.94 2.64
CA PHE A 61 17.01 -28.28 2.84
C PHE A 61 17.21 -26.90 3.48
N ARG A 62 17.50 -25.88 2.66
CA ARG A 62 17.51 -24.48 3.11
C ARG A 62 16.07 -23.94 3.08
N ILE A 63 15.44 -23.82 4.23
CA ILE A 63 14.17 -23.10 4.37
C ILE A 63 14.48 -21.61 4.23
N ILE A 64 14.13 -21.01 3.09
CA ILE A 64 14.26 -19.57 2.86
C ILE A 64 12.99 -18.91 3.40
N GLN A 65 13.07 -18.32 4.58
CA GLN A 65 12.01 -17.52 5.14
C GLN A 65 12.19 -16.08 4.66
N TYR A 66 11.35 -15.65 3.72
CA TYR A 66 11.30 -14.26 3.29
C TYR A 66 10.60 -13.43 4.36
N GLU A 67 11.31 -12.46 4.93
CA GLU A 67 10.69 -11.46 5.80
C GLU A 67 9.78 -10.55 4.95
N GLY A 68 8.64 -10.13 5.53
CA GLY A 68 7.72 -9.23 4.86
C GLY A 68 8.39 -7.91 4.50
N GLY A 69 8.07 -7.35 3.33
CA GLY A 69 8.61 -6.05 2.92
C GLY A 69 8.21 -4.97 3.91
N HIS A 70 9.19 -4.28 4.49
CA HIS A 70 8.95 -3.15 5.38
C HIS A 70 8.85 -1.88 4.54
N ALA A 71 7.69 -1.22 4.54
CA ALA A 71 7.52 0.07 3.88
C ALA A 71 7.90 1.20 4.87
N SER A 72 8.91 1.99 4.53
CA SER A 72 9.24 3.23 5.25
C SER A 72 8.52 4.40 4.59
N ILE A 73 7.71 5.13 5.38
CA ILE A 73 7.07 6.36 4.93
C ILE A 73 8.06 7.51 5.18
N HIS A 74 8.65 8.02 4.11
CA HIS A 74 9.52 9.20 4.18
C HIS A 74 8.71 10.46 3.87
N HIS A 75 8.30 11.18 4.91
CA HIS A 75 7.70 12.49 4.75
C HIS A 75 8.78 13.52 4.40
N ARG A 76 8.73 14.07 3.18
CA ARG A 76 9.54 15.21 2.77
C ARG A 76 8.66 16.46 2.81
N PHE A 77 8.87 17.30 3.82
CA PHE A 77 8.24 18.61 3.89
C PHE A 77 9.13 19.62 3.19
N GLU A 78 8.77 19.97 1.96
CA GLU A 78 9.44 21.06 1.24
C GLU A 78 8.89 22.40 1.73
N LYS A 79 9.78 23.34 2.06
CA LYS A 79 9.37 24.71 2.39
C LYS A 79 8.94 25.41 1.09
N LEU A 80 7.63 25.43 0.85
CA LEU A 80 7.01 26.15 -0.27
C LEU A 80 6.90 27.67 -0.05
N PHE A 81 7.40 28.19 1.07
CA PHE A 81 7.33 29.62 1.35
C PHE A 81 8.46 30.37 0.65
N ALA A 82 8.13 31.12 -0.40
CA ALA A 82 9.02 32.15 -0.91
C ALA A 82 9.14 33.29 0.12
N ARG A 83 10.36 33.72 0.44
CA ARG A 83 10.59 34.96 1.21
C ARG A 83 10.25 36.14 0.31
N GLU A 84 9.00 36.60 0.36
CA GLU A 84 8.55 37.79 -0.35
C GLU A 84 8.32 38.94 0.64
N ASN A 85 8.58 40.16 0.20
CA ASN A 85 8.34 41.35 1.01
C ASN A 85 6.81 41.59 1.08
N PRO A 86 6.23 41.72 2.29
CA PRO A 86 4.78 41.81 2.49
C PRO A 86 4.15 43.01 1.76
N GLU A 87 4.85 44.14 1.63
CA GLU A 87 4.32 45.31 0.93
C GLU A 87 4.20 45.08 -0.58
N TYR A 88 5.18 44.39 -1.17
CA TYR A 88 5.13 44.02 -2.59
C TYR A 88 4.05 42.97 -2.85
N TYR A 89 3.91 41.99 -1.95
CA TYR A 89 2.85 40.98 -2.04
C TYR A 89 1.46 41.62 -1.97
N ARG A 90 1.24 42.53 -1.01
CA ARG A 90 -0.02 43.26 -0.86
C ARG A 90 -0.33 44.13 -2.07
N THR A 91 0.68 44.79 -2.65
CA THR A 91 0.47 45.61 -3.85
C THR A 91 0.11 44.75 -5.07
N ARG A 92 0.76 43.60 -5.24
CA ARG A 92 0.55 42.72 -6.39
C ARG A 92 -0.75 41.91 -6.30
N TYR A 93 -1.09 41.41 -5.11
CA TYR A 93 -2.20 40.46 -4.91
C TYR A 93 -3.30 40.96 -3.98
N GLY A 94 -3.20 42.18 -3.46
CA GLY A 94 -4.17 42.77 -2.53
C GLY A 94 -5.61 42.76 -3.02
N SER A 95 -5.82 42.93 -4.33
CA SER A 95 -7.14 42.87 -4.96
C SER A 95 -7.66 41.44 -5.16
N SER A 96 -6.78 40.44 -5.20
CA SER A 96 -7.14 39.02 -5.34
C SER A 96 -7.24 38.28 -4.01
N LEU A 97 -6.77 38.88 -2.91
CA LEU A 97 -6.79 38.29 -1.58
C LEU A 97 -8.24 38.24 -1.08
N LEU A 98 -8.73 37.02 -0.86
CA LEU A 98 -10.01 36.80 -0.21
C LEU A 98 -9.84 37.01 1.29
N ASP A 99 -10.79 37.69 1.88
CA ASP A 99 -10.93 37.73 3.33
C ASP A 99 -11.21 36.30 3.85
N THR A 100 -10.77 36.03 5.07
CA THR A 100 -11.04 34.79 5.80
C THR A 100 -12.53 34.43 5.79
N ALA A 101 -13.41 35.41 6.00
CA ALA A 101 -14.86 35.19 5.98
C ALA A 101 -15.40 34.80 4.59
N THR A 102 -14.88 35.40 3.51
CA THR A 102 -15.32 35.07 2.15
C THR A 102 -14.77 33.73 1.68
N LEU A 103 -13.55 33.39 2.07
CA LEU A 103 -12.94 32.09 1.81
C LEU A 103 -13.73 30.95 2.46
N LEU A 104 -14.09 31.08 3.75
CA LEU A 104 -14.90 30.08 4.45
C LEU A 104 -16.28 29.89 3.83
N ARG A 105 -16.92 30.98 3.38
CA ARG A 105 -18.20 30.89 2.67
C ARG A 105 -18.07 30.09 1.37
N LEU A 106 -17.07 30.39 0.55
CA LEU A 106 -16.82 29.66 -0.70
C LEU A 106 -16.44 28.19 -0.46
N ALA A 107 -15.67 27.91 0.58
CA ALA A 107 -15.32 26.54 0.96
C ALA A 107 -16.56 25.73 1.36
N ARG A 108 -17.51 26.34 2.09
CA ARG A 108 -18.80 25.71 2.42
C ARG A 108 -19.68 25.50 1.19
N GLU A 109 -19.75 26.48 0.29
CA GLU A 109 -20.45 26.33 -1.01
C GLU A 109 -19.85 25.19 -1.86
N ALA A 110 -18.53 24.99 -1.78
CA ALA A 110 -17.82 23.90 -2.44
C ALA A 110 -17.88 22.55 -1.68
N GLY A 111 -18.54 22.49 -0.51
CA GLY A 111 -18.70 21.27 0.28
C GLY A 111 -17.46 20.79 1.02
N VAL A 112 -16.47 21.66 1.25
CA VAL A 112 -15.25 21.34 2.01
C VAL A 112 -15.54 21.49 3.51
N SER A 113 -15.33 20.42 4.30
CA SER A 113 -15.51 20.42 5.75
C SER A 113 -14.34 21.05 6.50
N GLU A 114 -14.64 21.79 7.57
CA GLU A 114 -13.73 22.67 8.33
C GLU A 114 -12.63 21.94 9.16
N ASP A 115 -12.53 20.61 9.09
CA ASP A 115 -11.58 19.80 9.90
C ASP A 115 -10.11 19.84 9.40
N LEU A 116 -9.75 20.83 8.58
CA LEU A 116 -8.37 21.07 8.13
C LEU A 116 -7.76 22.24 8.91
N VAL A 117 -7.68 22.12 10.23
CA VAL A 117 -6.80 22.93 11.09
C VAL A 117 -6.10 22.03 12.09
#